data_AF-A0A8J8PAB9-F1
#
_entry.id   AF-A0A8J8PAB9-F1
#
_cell.length_a   1.000
_cell.length_b   1.000
_cell.length_c   1.000
_cell.angle_alpha   90.00
_cell.angle_beta   90.00
_cell.angle_gamma   90.00
#
_symmetry.space_group_name_H-M   'P 1'
#
loop_
_entity.id
_entity.type
_entity.pdbx_description
1 polymer ?
#
loop_
_entity_poly.entity_id
_entity_poly.type
_entity_poly.pdbx_seq_one_letter_code
_entity_poly.pdbx_strand_id
1 'polypeptide(L)'
;MVSEAEIERLRREADTIMTRHQQVENRLEAAREESGDHWDDGELDMTLDSPQGEPLDITLDLHADPASNAETRYERAKDLEAELERKREIVGQLAPLPADPVAYLLCYHLDRVEGNYPRSIAGHLDADRSHVEALCEELIEAGLLERVESGTVKQRRVKAKQADEVRQHHTYYRLSREGDHLLRFLGEREGQLNVLRHLPDGRRLVRRLDRGGPDYARMTAEELGMEFEYVRHLYRALRRVGLVTEYEGSTIKASERKLKPKDETHRKHTYFITTDRAETLLRELDEE
;
A
#
# COMPACT_ATOMS: atom_id res chain seq x y z
N MET A 1 13.83 -8.40 -3.93
CA MET A 1 14.00 -6.97 -3.56
C MET A 1 14.41 -6.18 -4.78
N VAL A 2 13.62 -5.16 -5.16
CA VAL A 2 14.02 -4.16 -6.16
C VAL A 2 14.73 -3.06 -5.39
N SER A 3 16.04 -3.16 -5.25
CA SER A 3 16.86 -2.15 -4.55
C SER A 3 17.65 -1.31 -5.54
N GLU A 4 17.85 -0.03 -5.24
CA GLU A 4 18.72 0.85 -6.04
C GLU A 4 20.12 0.23 -6.23
N ALA A 5 20.62 -0.50 -5.22
CA ALA A 5 21.87 -1.25 -5.29
C ALA A 5 21.89 -2.34 -6.38
N GLU A 6 20.75 -2.97 -6.67
CA GLU A 6 20.62 -4.01 -7.70
C GLU A 6 20.69 -3.38 -9.09
N ILE A 7 19.97 -2.27 -9.28
CA ILE A 7 19.97 -1.49 -10.52
C ILE A 7 21.38 -0.97 -10.81
N GLU A 8 22.06 -0.44 -9.78
CA GLU A 8 23.43 0.03 -9.89
C GLU A 8 24.40 -1.11 -10.21
N ARG A 9 24.24 -2.29 -9.59
CA ARG A 9 25.06 -3.47 -9.90
C ARG A 9 24.91 -3.87 -11.36
N LEU A 10 23.68 -4.03 -11.86
CA LEU A 10 23.41 -4.41 -13.25
C LEU A 10 24.00 -3.41 -14.26
N ARG A 11 23.87 -2.10 -13.99
CA ARG A 11 24.48 -1.06 -14.82
C ARG A 11 26.01 -1.17 -14.82
N ARG A 12 26.61 -1.38 -13.65
CA ARG A 12 28.06 -1.52 -13.51
C ARG A 12 28.59 -2.76 -14.21
N GLU A 13 27.89 -3.89 -14.13
CA GLU A 13 28.22 -5.11 -14.88
C GLU A 13 28.16 -4.84 -16.39
N ALA A 14 27.08 -4.23 -16.89
CA ALA A 14 26.93 -3.90 -18.31
C ALA A 14 28.04 -2.95 -18.82
N ASP A 15 28.31 -1.86 -18.08
CA ASP A 15 29.38 -0.91 -18.40
C ASP A 15 30.75 -1.61 -18.43
N THR A 16 30.97 -2.58 -17.53
CA THR A 16 32.22 -3.36 -17.45
C THR A 16 32.37 -4.27 -18.65
N ILE A 17 31.32 -4.99 -19.05
CA ILE A 17 31.29 -5.83 -20.25
C ILE A 17 31.61 -4.98 -21.49
N MET A 18 30.96 -3.82 -21.63
CA MET A 18 31.18 -2.91 -22.77
C MET A 18 32.58 -2.31 -22.78
N THR A 19 33.12 -1.94 -21.61
CA THR A 19 34.48 -1.39 -21.50
C THR A 19 35.54 -2.45 -21.78
N ARG A 20 35.29 -3.70 -21.40
CA ARG A 20 36.18 -4.87 -21.58
C ARG A 20 35.78 -5.73 -22.77
N HIS A 21 35.11 -5.14 -23.77
CA HIS A 21 34.50 -5.86 -24.90
C HIS A 21 35.39 -6.94 -25.52
N GLN A 22 36.63 -6.61 -25.91
CA GLN A 22 37.53 -7.57 -26.54
C GLN A 22 37.92 -8.72 -25.62
N GLN A 23 38.10 -8.45 -24.33
CA GLN A 23 38.42 -9.46 -23.34
C GLN A 23 37.26 -10.44 -23.16
N VAL A 24 36.04 -9.92 -23.13
CA VAL A 24 34.80 -10.72 -23.05
C VAL A 24 34.63 -11.56 -24.32
N GLU A 25 34.77 -10.94 -25.49
CA GLU A 25 34.65 -11.61 -26.80
C GLU A 25 35.62 -12.78 -26.93
N ASN A 26 36.90 -12.53 -26.69
CA ASN A 26 37.93 -13.57 -26.76
C ASN A 26 37.66 -14.73 -25.79
N ARG A 27 37.13 -14.43 -24.59
CA ARG A 27 36.83 -15.46 -23.61
C ARG A 27 35.61 -16.29 -24.03
N LEU A 28 34.56 -15.67 -24.55
CA LEU A 28 33.38 -16.36 -25.06
C LEU A 28 33.75 -17.27 -26.24
N GLU A 29 34.58 -16.78 -27.17
CA GLU A 29 35.10 -17.59 -28.28
C GLU A 29 35.92 -18.78 -27.78
N ALA A 30 36.85 -18.56 -26.84
CA ALA A 30 37.65 -19.65 -26.26
C ALA A 30 36.77 -20.67 -25.53
N ALA A 31 35.78 -20.21 -24.73
CA ALA A 31 34.86 -21.09 -24.03
C ALA A 31 34.06 -21.98 -25.00
N ARG A 32 33.65 -21.46 -26.15
CA ARG A 32 32.92 -22.23 -27.19
C ARG A 32 33.76 -23.33 -27.85
N GLU A 33 35.08 -23.28 -27.71
CA GLU A 33 35.99 -24.32 -28.21
C GLU A 33 36.48 -25.27 -27.10
N GLU A 34 36.31 -24.88 -25.84
CA GLU A 34 36.70 -25.65 -24.66
C GLU A 34 35.58 -26.61 -24.22
N SER A 35 35.98 -27.76 -23.65
CA SER A 35 35.04 -28.62 -22.92
C SER A 35 34.97 -28.16 -21.47
N GLY A 36 33.77 -28.11 -20.87
CA GLY A 36 33.60 -27.75 -19.46
C GLY A 36 32.15 -27.55 -19.05
N ASP A 37 31.95 -27.27 -17.75
CA ASP A 37 30.64 -27.18 -17.09
C ASP A 37 29.75 -26.05 -17.65
N HIS A 38 30.34 -25.05 -18.33
CA HIS A 38 29.62 -23.95 -18.98
C HIS A 38 28.67 -24.40 -20.10
N TRP A 39 28.81 -25.63 -20.62
CA TRP A 39 27.88 -26.21 -21.58
C TRP A 39 26.58 -26.74 -20.95
N ASP A 40 26.60 -27.06 -19.64
CA ASP A 40 25.44 -27.63 -18.96
C ASP A 40 24.35 -26.56 -18.76
N ASP A 41 24.76 -25.36 -18.37
CA ASP A 41 23.84 -24.24 -18.10
C ASP A 41 23.83 -23.17 -19.20
N GLY A 42 24.76 -23.23 -20.17
CA GLY A 42 24.92 -22.22 -21.22
C GLY A 42 25.49 -20.89 -20.70
N GLU A 43 26.09 -20.91 -19.52
CA GLU A 43 26.58 -19.74 -18.80
C GLU A 43 28.10 -19.83 -18.59
N LEU A 44 28.75 -18.67 -18.59
CA LEU A 44 30.18 -18.54 -18.41
C LEU A 44 30.49 -17.53 -17.30
N ASP A 45 31.04 -18.01 -16.19
CA ASP A 45 31.54 -17.14 -15.12
C ASP A 45 32.92 -16.56 -15.45
N MET A 46 33.06 -15.26 -15.23
CA MET A 46 34.31 -14.54 -15.44
C MET A 46 34.43 -13.37 -14.46
N THR A 47 35.64 -13.19 -13.91
CA THR A 47 35.99 -11.98 -13.17
C THR A 47 36.52 -10.91 -14.14
N LEU A 48 35.91 -9.73 -14.16
CA LEU A 48 36.35 -8.56 -14.92
C LEU A 48 36.63 -7.39 -13.99
N ASP A 49 37.72 -6.66 -14.25
CA ASP A 49 37.95 -5.39 -13.56
C ASP A 49 37.04 -4.31 -14.14
N SER A 50 36.23 -3.70 -13.27
CA SER A 50 35.39 -2.56 -13.59
C SER A 50 36.22 -1.39 -14.16
N PRO A 51 35.59 -0.39 -14.79
CA PRO A 51 36.27 0.84 -15.20
C PRO A 51 36.99 1.55 -14.04
N GLN A 52 36.55 1.34 -12.80
CA GLN A 52 37.15 1.89 -11.58
C GLN A 52 38.26 0.98 -10.99
N GLY A 53 38.52 -0.18 -11.59
CA GLY A 53 39.55 -1.12 -11.15
C GLY A 53 39.11 -2.06 -10.02
N GLU A 54 37.81 -2.19 -9.78
CA GLU A 54 37.25 -3.15 -8.82
C GLU A 54 36.91 -4.46 -9.55
N PRO A 55 37.35 -5.63 -9.05
CA PRO A 55 37.00 -6.90 -9.66
C PRO A 55 35.50 -7.20 -9.46
N LEU A 56 34.84 -7.64 -10.53
CA LEU A 56 33.45 -8.03 -10.56
C LEU A 56 33.33 -9.44 -11.12
N ASP A 57 32.66 -10.32 -10.39
CA ASP A 57 32.29 -11.65 -10.89
C ASP A 57 31.00 -11.52 -11.70
N ILE A 58 31.06 -11.91 -12.97
CA ILE A 58 29.99 -11.74 -13.94
C ILE A 58 29.73 -13.06 -14.64
N THR A 59 28.46 -13.47 -14.67
CA THR A 59 27.98 -14.64 -15.41
C THR A 59 27.48 -14.21 -16.78
N LEU A 60 28.08 -14.70 -17.85
CA LEU A 60 27.75 -14.34 -19.22
C LEU A 60 26.92 -15.45 -19.87
N ASP A 61 25.96 -15.08 -20.71
CA ASP A 61 25.36 -16.02 -21.67
C ASP A 61 26.41 -16.38 -22.71
N LEU A 62 26.75 -17.68 -22.77
CA LEU A 62 27.78 -18.23 -23.65
C LEU A 62 27.43 -18.06 -25.14
N HIS A 63 26.15 -18.02 -25.47
CA HIS A 63 25.63 -17.96 -26.83
C HIS A 63 25.40 -16.53 -27.33
N ALA A 64 25.39 -15.56 -26.43
CA ALA A 64 25.28 -14.14 -26.74
C ALA A 64 26.66 -13.51 -27.05
N ASP A 65 26.67 -12.41 -27.80
CA ASP A 65 27.84 -11.56 -27.95
C ASP A 65 27.99 -10.61 -26.72
N PRO A 66 29.13 -9.91 -26.56
CA PRO A 66 29.31 -8.99 -25.43
C PRO A 66 28.24 -7.89 -25.37
N ALA A 67 27.82 -7.36 -26.52
CA ALA A 67 26.82 -6.30 -26.59
C ALA A 67 25.47 -6.79 -26.08
N SER A 68 25.05 -7.99 -26.46
CA SER A 68 23.79 -8.63 -26.05
C SER A 68 23.81 -8.98 -24.56
N ASN A 69 24.95 -9.45 -24.04
CA ASN A 69 25.17 -9.69 -22.62
C ASN A 69 25.04 -8.41 -21.76
N ALA A 70 25.52 -7.29 -22.28
CA ALA A 70 25.38 -5.97 -21.65
C ALA A 70 23.95 -5.41 -21.81
N GLU A 71 23.36 -5.55 -23.00
CA GLU A 71 22.01 -5.05 -23.32
C GLU A 71 20.97 -5.68 -22.40
N THR A 72 21.00 -7.00 -22.21
CA THR A 72 20.09 -7.72 -21.30
C THR A 72 20.13 -7.14 -19.88
N ARG A 73 21.31 -6.74 -19.41
CA ARG A 73 21.49 -6.11 -18.09
C ARG A 73 20.96 -4.69 -18.05
N TYR A 74 21.18 -3.89 -19.09
CA TYR A 74 20.61 -2.54 -19.20
C TYR A 74 19.09 -2.58 -19.25
N GLU A 75 18.51 -3.48 -20.04
CA GLU A 75 17.06 -3.69 -20.12
C GLU A 75 16.51 -4.08 -18.75
N ARG A 76 17.13 -5.06 -18.08
CA ARG A 76 16.73 -5.47 -16.73
C ARG A 76 16.81 -4.32 -15.72
N ALA A 77 17.89 -3.54 -15.75
CA ALA A 77 18.06 -2.37 -14.88
C ALA A 77 16.98 -1.31 -15.13
N LYS A 78 16.62 -1.07 -16.40
CA LYS A 78 15.56 -0.14 -16.80
C LYS A 78 14.19 -0.61 -16.33
N ASP A 79 13.88 -1.89 -16.46
CA ASP A 79 12.62 -2.47 -15.97
C ASP A 79 12.50 -2.32 -14.45
N LEU A 80 13.58 -2.60 -13.72
CA LEU A 80 13.62 -2.44 -12.26
C LEU A 80 13.50 -0.97 -11.84
N GLU A 81 14.11 -0.03 -12.58
CA GLU A 81 13.98 1.41 -12.35
C GLU A 81 12.53 1.88 -12.56
N ALA A 82 11.89 1.44 -13.64
CA ALA A 82 10.48 1.73 -13.92
C ALA A 82 9.55 1.12 -12.84
N GLU A 83 9.85 -0.08 -12.35
CA GLU A 83 9.12 -0.69 -11.22
C GLU A 83 9.28 0.15 -9.94
N LEU A 84 10.49 0.62 -9.66
CA LEU A 84 10.80 1.42 -8.48
C LEU A 84 10.15 2.82 -8.55
N GLU A 85 10.20 3.46 -9.71
CA GLU A 85 9.50 4.73 -9.96
C GLU A 85 7.99 4.56 -9.81
N ARG A 86 7.41 3.51 -10.39
CA ARG A 86 5.99 3.19 -10.21
C ARG A 86 5.64 2.99 -8.73
N LYS A 87 6.46 2.27 -7.95
CA LYS A 87 6.26 2.11 -6.51
C LYS A 87 6.30 3.46 -5.77
N ARG A 88 7.21 4.36 -6.15
CA ARG A 88 7.31 5.72 -5.58
C ARG A 88 6.11 6.60 -5.93
N GLU A 89 5.69 6.62 -7.20
CA GLU A 89 4.51 7.36 -7.66
C GLU A 89 3.25 6.86 -6.94
N ILE A 90 3.10 5.54 -6.84
CA ILE A 90 2.02 4.88 -6.11
C ILE A 90 2.01 5.38 -4.66
N VAL A 91 3.14 5.35 -3.94
CA VAL A 91 3.23 5.90 -2.56
C VAL A 91 2.84 7.38 -2.50
N GLY A 92 3.19 8.16 -3.52
CA GLY A 92 2.81 9.57 -3.66
C GLY A 92 1.30 9.82 -3.78
N GLN A 93 0.50 8.84 -4.24
CA GLN A 93 -0.94 9.03 -4.40
C GLN A 93 -1.71 9.17 -3.08
N LEU A 94 -1.16 8.69 -1.96
CA LEU A 94 -1.74 8.92 -0.63
C LEU A 94 -1.21 10.19 0.05
N ALA A 95 -0.19 10.85 -0.49
CA ALA A 95 0.36 12.07 0.11
C ALA A 95 -0.69 13.17 0.39
N PRO A 96 -1.77 13.34 -0.40
CA PRO A 96 -2.83 14.31 -0.10
C PRO A 96 -3.76 13.90 1.07
N LEU A 97 -3.76 12.64 1.49
CA LEU A 97 -4.65 12.13 2.53
C LEU A 97 -3.91 12.08 3.88
N PRO A 98 -4.40 12.72 4.95
CA PRO A 98 -3.76 12.64 6.25
C PRO A 98 -3.70 11.19 6.77
N ALA A 99 -2.62 10.83 7.47
CA ALA A 99 -2.41 9.53 8.11
C ALA A 99 -3.27 9.33 9.36
N ASP A 100 -4.57 9.61 9.23
CA ASP A 100 -5.58 9.58 10.27
C ASP A 100 -6.76 8.71 9.83
N PRO A 101 -7.18 7.69 10.62
CA PRO A 101 -8.31 6.84 10.24
C PRO A 101 -9.63 7.60 10.05
N VAL A 102 -9.84 8.71 10.75
CA VAL A 102 -11.03 9.56 10.61
C VAL A 102 -11.05 10.24 9.23
N ALA A 103 -9.89 10.60 8.66
CA ALA A 103 -9.81 11.17 7.31
C ALA A 103 -10.35 10.20 6.25
N TYR A 104 -9.96 8.92 6.34
CA TYR A 104 -10.49 7.86 5.48
C TYR A 104 -12.02 7.74 5.62
N LEU A 105 -12.49 7.64 6.86
CA LEU A 105 -13.92 7.50 7.16
C LEU A 105 -14.73 8.70 6.69
N LEU A 106 -14.17 9.90 6.77
CA LEU A 106 -14.76 11.14 6.29
C LEU A 106 -14.95 11.09 4.77
N CYS A 107 -13.92 10.74 4.01
CA CYS A 107 -14.01 10.62 2.55
C CYS A 107 -15.07 9.59 2.14
N TYR A 108 -15.06 8.38 2.72
CA TYR A 108 -16.08 7.35 2.45
C TYR A 108 -17.49 7.77 2.87
N HIS A 109 -17.63 8.57 3.94
CA HIS A 109 -18.93 9.10 4.33
C HIS A 109 -19.46 10.09 3.29
N LEU A 110 -18.63 11.03 2.86
CA LEU A 110 -19.01 12.07 1.89
C LEU A 110 -19.30 11.50 0.50
N ASP A 111 -18.58 10.48 0.07
CA ASP A 111 -18.90 9.70 -1.13
C ASP A 111 -20.34 9.17 -1.08
N ARG A 112 -20.70 8.53 0.04
CA ARG A 112 -22.04 7.93 0.22
C ARG A 112 -23.17 8.95 0.27
N VAL A 113 -22.96 10.09 0.93
CA VAL A 113 -24.04 11.05 1.21
C VAL A 113 -24.07 12.26 0.28
N GLU A 114 -23.08 12.39 -0.61
CA GLU A 114 -22.93 13.43 -1.65
C GLU A 114 -22.81 14.86 -1.09
N GLY A 115 -22.59 15.00 0.23
CA GLY A 115 -22.35 16.27 0.90
C GLY A 115 -22.85 16.29 2.35
N ASN A 116 -22.06 16.85 3.28
CA ASN A 116 -22.46 16.98 4.68
C ASN A 116 -21.71 18.13 5.37
N TYR A 117 -22.11 18.49 6.59
CA TYR A 117 -21.45 19.52 7.41
C TYR A 117 -20.75 18.89 8.63
N PRO A 118 -19.67 19.51 9.15
CA PRO A 118 -18.75 18.86 10.10
C PRO A 118 -19.41 18.28 11.35
N ARG A 119 -20.34 19.02 11.98
CA ARG A 119 -21.06 18.51 13.17
C ARG A 119 -21.87 17.24 12.89
N SER A 120 -22.47 17.12 11.70
CA SER A 120 -23.21 15.91 11.30
C SER A 120 -22.26 14.77 10.96
N ILE A 121 -21.14 15.06 10.28
CA ILE A 121 -20.09 14.08 10.00
C ILE A 121 -19.54 13.50 11.31
N ALA A 122 -19.15 14.36 12.25
CA ALA A 122 -18.65 13.96 13.57
C ALA A 122 -19.59 13.00 14.29
N GLY A 123 -20.90 13.28 14.28
CA GLY A 123 -21.92 12.40 14.86
C GLY A 123 -22.05 11.04 14.15
N HIS A 124 -21.84 10.96 12.83
CA HIS A 124 -21.86 9.68 12.10
C HIS A 124 -20.58 8.86 12.25
N LEU A 125 -19.44 9.56 12.38
CA LEU A 125 -18.14 8.92 12.55
C LEU A 125 -17.85 8.57 14.01
N ASP A 126 -18.67 9.05 14.95
CA ASP A 126 -18.38 9.06 16.38
C ASP A 126 -16.99 9.65 16.65
N ALA A 127 -16.68 10.78 16.01
CA ALA A 127 -15.41 11.47 16.10
C ALA A 127 -15.59 12.84 16.77
N ASP A 128 -14.51 13.40 17.31
CA ASP A 128 -14.54 14.75 17.83
C ASP A 128 -14.86 15.77 16.72
N ARG A 129 -15.68 16.77 17.04
CA ARG A 129 -16.13 17.76 16.06
C ARG A 129 -15.00 18.65 15.60
N SER A 130 -14.15 19.12 16.52
CA SER A 130 -13.06 20.04 16.15
C SER A 130 -12.01 19.33 15.31
N HIS A 131 -11.78 18.05 15.59
CA HIS A 131 -10.94 17.19 14.76
C HIS A 131 -11.50 17.01 13.34
N VAL A 132 -12.80 16.75 13.18
CA VAL A 132 -13.45 16.67 11.87
C VAL A 132 -13.40 18.01 11.12
N GLU A 133 -13.57 19.13 11.83
CA GLU A 133 -13.45 20.48 11.23
C GLU A 133 -12.04 20.72 10.68
N ALA A 134 -11.01 20.38 11.44
CA ALA A 134 -9.61 20.48 11.01
C ALA A 134 -9.31 19.58 9.80
N LEU A 135 -9.74 18.32 9.83
CA LEU A 135 -9.58 17.40 8.70
C LEU A 135 -10.31 17.89 7.44
N CYS A 136 -11.49 18.49 7.58
CA CYS A 136 -12.19 19.08 6.44
C CYS A 136 -11.40 20.22 5.79
N GLU A 137 -10.68 21.03 6.57
CA GLU A 137 -9.84 22.12 6.06
C GLU A 137 -8.59 21.57 5.36
N GLU A 138 -7.87 20.66 6.00
CA GLU A 138 -6.69 20.00 5.44
C GLU A 138 -7.00 19.27 4.13
N LEU A 139 -8.13 18.55 4.08
CA LEU A 139 -8.56 17.85 2.86
C LEU A 139 -9.04 18.79 1.74
N ILE A 140 -9.47 20.02 2.05
CA ILE A 140 -9.71 21.05 1.02
C ILE A 140 -8.38 21.52 0.45
N GLU A 141 -7.40 21.82 1.32
CA GLU A 141 -6.08 22.28 0.90
C GLU A 141 -5.37 21.24 0.03
N ALA A 142 -5.55 19.96 0.37
CA ALA A 142 -5.10 18.82 -0.42
C ALA A 142 -5.91 18.57 -1.71
N GLY A 143 -6.99 19.32 -1.95
CA GLY A 143 -7.85 19.18 -3.12
C GLY A 143 -8.78 17.96 -3.13
N LEU A 144 -8.87 17.22 -2.02
CA LEU A 144 -9.70 16.02 -1.90
C LEU A 144 -11.18 16.34 -1.59
N LEU A 145 -11.44 17.50 -1.00
CA LEU A 145 -12.78 18.01 -0.72
C LEU A 145 -13.01 19.37 -1.37
N GLU A 146 -14.27 19.72 -1.59
CA GLU A 146 -14.69 21.04 -2.02
C GLU A 146 -15.86 21.56 -1.18
N ARG A 147 -15.92 22.90 -1.02
CA ARG A 147 -17.05 23.57 -0.36
C ARG A 147 -18.24 23.64 -1.31
N VAL A 148 -19.43 23.39 -0.78
CA VAL A 148 -20.68 23.56 -1.53
C VAL A 148 -21.19 24.98 -1.30
N GLU A 149 -21.21 25.79 -2.37
CA GLU A 149 -21.76 27.15 -2.30
C GLU A 149 -23.26 27.14 -1.95
N SER A 150 -23.64 28.02 -1.04
CA SER A 150 -24.97 28.10 -0.41
C SER A 150 -26.01 28.71 -1.35
N GLY A 151 -26.23 28.08 -2.50
CA GLY A 151 -27.25 28.45 -3.47
C GLY A 151 -28.43 27.49 -3.41
N THR A 152 -29.15 27.41 -2.27
CA THR A 152 -30.25 26.46 -2.05
C THR A 152 -29.82 25.01 -2.31
N VAL A 153 -29.48 24.24 -1.27
CA VAL A 153 -29.38 22.78 -1.40
C VAL A 153 -30.79 22.26 -1.69
N LYS A 154 -31.22 22.34 -2.96
CA LYS A 154 -32.46 21.72 -3.43
C LYS A 154 -32.31 20.23 -3.15
N GLN A 155 -33.33 19.64 -2.52
CA GLN A 155 -33.48 18.23 -2.12
C GLN A 155 -32.97 17.15 -3.10
N ARG A 156 -32.62 17.49 -4.34
CA ARG A 156 -32.21 16.55 -5.38
C ARG A 156 -30.76 16.04 -5.28
N ARG A 157 -29.88 16.60 -4.43
CA ARG A 157 -28.43 16.25 -4.46
C ARG A 157 -27.79 15.81 -3.13
N VAL A 158 -28.53 15.74 -2.02
CA VAL A 158 -27.94 15.36 -0.72
C VAL A 158 -28.87 14.40 0.00
N LYS A 159 -28.44 13.14 0.15
CA LYS A 159 -29.23 12.05 0.78
C LYS A 159 -29.19 12.06 2.30
N ALA A 160 -28.39 12.94 2.91
CA ALA A 160 -28.12 12.91 4.35
C ALA A 160 -29.30 13.35 5.25
N LYS A 161 -30.31 14.08 4.74
CA LYS A 161 -31.45 14.55 5.57
C LYS A 161 -32.78 14.61 4.81
N GLN A 162 -33.78 13.87 5.32
CA GLN A 162 -35.21 14.10 5.08
C GLN A 162 -35.77 15.02 6.19
N ALA A 163 -35.46 16.31 6.15
CA ALA A 163 -36.13 17.31 6.99
C ALA A 163 -36.37 18.58 6.16
N ASP A 164 -37.58 19.12 6.25
CA ASP A 164 -38.17 20.09 5.30
C ASP A 164 -37.52 21.50 5.25
N GLU A 165 -36.43 21.74 5.99
CA GLU A 165 -35.78 23.05 5.97
C GLU A 165 -34.31 22.96 6.37
N VAL A 166 -33.40 23.26 5.43
CA VAL A 166 -31.96 23.36 5.69
C VAL A 166 -31.67 24.78 6.16
N ARG A 167 -31.41 24.96 7.46
CA ARG A 167 -30.98 26.26 8.02
C ARG A 167 -29.68 26.71 7.35
N GLN A 168 -29.68 27.94 6.84
CA GLN A 168 -28.64 28.57 5.99
C GLN A 168 -27.28 28.89 6.69
N HIS A 169 -26.93 28.22 7.80
CA HIS A 169 -25.79 28.62 8.65
C HIS A 169 -24.63 27.62 8.72
N HIS A 170 -24.58 26.60 7.86
CA HIS A 170 -23.53 25.59 7.90
C HIS A 170 -22.80 25.51 6.56
N THR A 171 -21.47 25.47 6.62
CA THR A 171 -20.61 25.11 5.49
C THR A 171 -20.75 23.62 5.23
N TYR A 172 -21.11 23.27 4.00
CA TYR A 172 -21.17 21.88 3.54
C TYR A 172 -19.93 21.57 2.71
N TYR A 173 -19.47 20.34 2.86
CA TYR A 173 -18.32 19.77 2.17
C TYR A 173 -18.80 18.56 1.37
N ARG A 174 -18.24 18.35 0.19
CA ARG A 174 -18.41 17.14 -0.61
C ARG A 174 -17.06 16.67 -1.13
N LEU A 175 -17.00 15.40 -1.53
CA LEU A 175 -15.82 14.84 -2.17
C LEU A 175 -15.57 15.54 -3.50
N SER A 176 -14.33 15.93 -3.76
CA SER A 176 -13.92 16.44 -5.07
C SER A 176 -13.81 15.30 -6.09
N ARG A 177 -13.48 15.63 -7.34
CA ARG A 177 -13.17 14.62 -8.36
C ARG A 177 -11.91 13.83 -8.00
N GLU A 178 -10.89 14.52 -7.50
CA GLU A 178 -9.64 13.94 -7.02
C GLU A 178 -9.89 13.02 -5.82
N GLY A 179 -10.79 13.42 -4.90
CA GLY A 179 -11.23 12.57 -3.80
C GLY A 179 -11.97 11.30 -4.26
N ASP A 180 -12.83 11.39 -5.28
CA ASP A 180 -13.49 10.21 -5.87
C ASP A 180 -12.46 9.25 -6.50
N HIS A 181 -11.50 9.79 -7.26
CA HIS A 181 -10.41 9.01 -7.82
C HIS A 181 -9.57 8.32 -6.74
N LEU A 182 -9.26 9.02 -5.66
CA LEU A 182 -8.56 8.45 -4.51
C LEU A 182 -9.35 7.27 -3.91
N LEU A 183 -10.66 7.40 -3.67
CA LEU A 183 -11.44 6.30 -3.10
C LEU A 183 -11.52 5.07 -4.01
N ARG A 184 -11.56 5.25 -5.33
CA ARG A 184 -11.46 4.14 -6.29
C ARG A 184 -10.11 3.44 -6.18
N PHE A 185 -9.03 4.22 -6.17
CA PHE A 185 -7.68 3.71 -5.99
C PHE A 185 -7.54 2.92 -4.68
N LEU A 186 -8.11 3.41 -3.56
CA LEU A 186 -8.09 2.70 -2.27
C LEU A 186 -8.75 1.30 -2.32
N GLY A 187 -9.67 1.05 -3.25
CA GLY A 187 -10.27 -0.27 -3.46
C GLY A 187 -9.42 -1.21 -4.33
N GLU A 188 -8.45 -0.67 -5.05
CA GLU A 188 -7.52 -1.40 -5.90
C GLU A 188 -6.35 -1.98 -5.10
N ARG A 189 -5.59 -2.89 -5.73
CA ARG A 189 -4.59 -3.69 -5.01
C ARG A 189 -3.46 -2.80 -4.50
N GLU A 190 -3.02 -1.91 -5.36
CA GLU A 190 -1.96 -0.95 -5.09
C GLU A 190 -2.38 0.08 -4.03
N GLY A 191 -3.63 0.55 -4.07
CA GLY A 191 -4.14 1.46 -3.04
C GLY A 191 -4.22 0.79 -1.67
N GLN A 192 -4.68 -0.45 -1.60
CA GLN A 192 -4.69 -1.22 -0.34
C GLN A 192 -3.27 -1.45 0.22
N LEU A 193 -2.30 -1.77 -0.64
CA LEU A 193 -0.89 -1.91 -0.26
C LEU A 193 -0.36 -0.60 0.33
N ASN A 194 -0.70 0.52 -0.29
CA ASN A 194 -0.31 1.84 0.20
C ASN A 194 -0.97 2.21 1.52
N VAL A 195 -2.22 1.82 1.77
CA VAL A 195 -2.84 2.04 3.09
C VAL A 195 -2.03 1.35 4.19
N LEU A 196 -1.49 0.16 3.93
CA LEU A 196 -0.62 -0.53 4.89
C LEU A 196 0.72 0.18 5.10
N ARG A 197 1.24 0.90 4.10
CA ARG A 197 2.44 1.75 4.24
C ARG A 197 2.13 3.05 4.97
N HIS A 198 1.00 3.66 4.64
CA HIS A 198 0.58 4.99 5.08
C HIS A 198 -0.03 5.01 6.49
N LEU A 199 -0.65 3.90 6.93
CA LEU A 199 -1.16 3.73 8.29
C LEU A 199 -0.35 2.63 9.01
N PRO A 200 0.81 2.95 9.62
CA PRO A 200 1.65 1.96 10.31
C PRO A 200 0.90 1.18 11.41
N ASP A 201 0.04 1.86 12.17
CA ASP A 201 -0.81 1.21 13.18
C ASP A 201 -1.92 0.37 12.54
N GLY A 202 -2.43 0.79 11.37
CA GLY A 202 -3.31 -0.05 10.54
C GLY A 202 -2.63 -1.36 10.13
N ARG A 203 -1.40 -1.29 9.60
CA ARG A 203 -0.58 -2.49 9.28
C ARG A 203 -0.33 -3.35 10.51
N ARG A 204 -0.07 -2.74 11.67
CA ARG A 204 0.11 -3.46 12.95
C ARG A 204 -1.16 -4.25 13.32
N LEU A 205 -2.34 -3.65 13.15
CA LEU A 205 -3.63 -4.30 13.38
C LEU A 205 -3.87 -5.47 12.42
N VAL A 206 -3.66 -5.28 11.11
CA VAL A 206 -3.84 -6.35 10.10
C VAL A 206 -2.90 -7.51 10.38
N ARG A 207 -1.61 -7.26 10.67
CA ARG A 207 -0.65 -8.32 11.03
C ARG A 207 -1.04 -9.08 12.29
N ARG A 208 -1.57 -8.36 13.28
CA ARG A 208 -2.03 -8.98 14.52
C ARG A 208 -3.19 -9.94 14.25
N LEU A 209 -4.14 -9.55 13.40
CA LEU A 209 -5.25 -10.41 12.99
C LEU A 209 -4.78 -11.63 12.19
N ASP A 210 -3.88 -11.44 11.22
CA ASP A 210 -3.32 -12.55 10.40
C ASP A 210 -2.63 -13.61 11.28
N ARG A 211 -1.79 -13.17 12.22
CA ARG A 211 -1.07 -14.08 13.13
C ARG A 211 -1.93 -14.63 14.25
N GLY A 212 -2.88 -13.85 14.73
CA GLY A 212 -3.60 -14.10 15.98
C GLY A 212 -5.02 -14.59 15.85
N GLY A 213 -5.61 -14.41 14.68
CA GLY A 213 -7.02 -14.65 14.40
C GLY A 213 -7.95 -13.54 14.89
N PRO A 214 -9.26 -13.84 15.02
CA PRO A 214 -10.28 -12.83 15.27
C PRO A 214 -10.03 -12.02 16.55
N ASP A 215 -10.11 -10.70 16.44
CA ASP A 215 -9.93 -9.76 17.57
C ASP A 215 -10.93 -8.58 17.51
N TYR A 216 -11.05 -7.79 18.57
CA TYR A 216 -11.98 -6.64 18.64
C TYR A 216 -11.29 -5.38 19.20
N ALA A 217 -11.85 -4.22 18.83
CA ALA A 217 -11.22 -2.92 19.06
C ALA A 217 -10.72 -2.68 20.50
N ARG A 218 -11.53 -2.99 21.52
CA ARG A 218 -11.13 -2.76 22.92
C ARG A 218 -9.98 -3.66 23.36
N MET A 219 -9.97 -4.91 22.94
CA MET A 219 -8.88 -5.83 23.26
C MET A 219 -7.57 -5.41 22.58
N THR A 220 -7.65 -5.07 21.30
CA THR A 220 -6.50 -4.54 20.56
C THR A 220 -5.96 -3.26 21.21
N ALA A 221 -6.83 -2.34 21.60
CA ALA A 221 -6.44 -1.09 22.27
C ALA A 221 -5.71 -1.36 23.59
N GLU A 222 -6.28 -2.21 24.46
CA GLU A 222 -5.67 -2.60 25.74
C GLU A 222 -4.30 -3.26 25.56
N GLU A 223 -4.15 -4.16 24.58
CA GLU A 223 -2.90 -4.88 24.37
C GLU A 223 -1.81 -4.06 23.70
N LEU A 224 -2.17 -3.13 22.82
CA LEU A 224 -1.21 -2.28 22.12
C LEU A 224 -0.93 -0.98 22.87
N GLY A 225 -1.62 -0.72 23.99
CA GLY A 225 -1.50 0.52 24.76
C GLY A 225 -2.00 1.74 23.97
N MET A 226 -3.03 1.55 23.15
CA MET A 226 -3.59 2.59 22.28
C MET A 226 -4.94 3.07 22.80
N GLU A 227 -5.34 4.28 22.38
CA GLU A 227 -6.67 4.80 22.68
C GLU A 227 -7.76 3.98 21.95
N PHE A 228 -8.87 3.72 22.65
CA PHE A 228 -9.92 2.82 22.16
C PHE A 228 -10.64 3.36 20.93
N GLU A 229 -11.02 4.64 20.94
CA GLU A 229 -11.69 5.29 19.81
C GLU A 229 -10.80 5.31 18.57
N TYR A 230 -9.51 5.63 18.71
CA TYR A 230 -8.52 5.56 17.63
C TYR A 230 -8.46 4.17 17.00
N VAL A 231 -8.34 3.11 17.82
CA VAL A 231 -8.33 1.72 17.33
C VAL A 231 -9.68 1.34 16.69
N ARG A 232 -10.79 1.83 17.24
CA ARG A 232 -12.12 1.62 16.66
C ARG A 232 -12.24 2.29 15.29
N HIS A 233 -11.74 3.51 15.13
CA HIS A 233 -11.70 4.22 13.85
C HIS A 233 -10.77 3.51 12.85
N LEU A 234 -9.60 3.03 13.28
CA LEU A 234 -8.70 2.22 12.45
C LEU A 234 -9.39 0.97 11.89
N TYR A 235 -10.05 0.17 12.72
CA TYR A 235 -10.79 -1.01 12.23
C TYR A 235 -11.90 -0.63 11.24
N ARG A 236 -12.62 0.46 11.50
CA ARG A 236 -13.65 0.96 10.57
C ARG A 236 -13.03 1.41 9.24
N ALA A 237 -11.89 2.10 9.26
CA ALA A 237 -11.19 2.58 8.07
C ALA A 237 -10.65 1.40 7.25
N LEU A 238 -9.91 0.48 7.88
CA LEU A 238 -9.40 -0.74 7.24
C LEU A 238 -10.54 -1.58 6.63
N ARG A 239 -11.70 -1.64 7.28
CA ARG A 239 -12.88 -2.33 6.74
C ARG A 239 -13.42 -1.63 5.50
N ARG A 240 -13.49 -0.30 5.49
CA ARG A 240 -13.94 0.46 4.31
C ARG A 240 -13.00 0.29 3.11
N VAL A 241 -11.70 0.23 3.38
CA VAL A 241 -10.66 -0.06 2.37
C VAL A 241 -10.70 -1.51 1.89
N GLY A 242 -11.19 -2.44 2.71
CA GLY A 242 -11.29 -3.88 2.37
C GLY A 242 -10.10 -4.73 2.84
N LEU A 243 -9.32 -4.22 3.79
CA LEU A 243 -8.18 -4.95 4.39
C LEU A 243 -8.61 -5.84 5.57
N VAL A 244 -9.76 -5.54 6.19
CA VAL A 244 -10.35 -6.37 7.24
C VAL A 244 -11.85 -6.50 7.00
N THR A 245 -12.46 -7.56 7.53
CA THR A 245 -13.91 -7.74 7.55
C THR A 245 -14.38 -8.12 8.94
N GLU A 246 -15.69 -8.02 9.18
CA GLU A 246 -16.29 -8.54 10.41
C GLU A 246 -16.24 -10.07 10.37
N TYR A 247 -15.86 -10.69 11.48
CA TYR A 247 -16.04 -12.12 11.67
C TYR A 247 -17.55 -12.42 11.68
N GLU A 248 -18.00 -13.48 11.01
CA GLU A 248 -19.44 -13.80 10.93
C GLU A 248 -19.86 -14.96 11.85
N GLY A 249 -18.92 -15.82 12.28
CA GLY A 249 -19.20 -16.96 13.14
C GLY A 249 -19.78 -16.55 14.49
N SER A 250 -20.72 -17.32 15.03
CA SER A 250 -21.36 -17.04 16.33
C SER A 250 -20.44 -17.28 17.53
N THR A 251 -19.45 -18.17 17.36
CA THR A 251 -18.48 -18.57 18.37
C THR A 251 -17.10 -18.64 17.71
N ILE A 252 -16.09 -18.08 18.38
CA ILE A 252 -14.70 -18.17 17.94
C ILE A 252 -14.08 -19.39 18.62
N LYS A 253 -13.58 -20.34 17.84
CA LYS A 253 -12.97 -21.57 18.35
C LYS A 253 -11.54 -21.34 18.81
N ALA A 254 -11.05 -22.21 19.70
CA ALA A 254 -9.65 -22.20 20.14
C ALA A 254 -8.64 -22.20 18.98
N SER A 255 -8.89 -22.98 17.93
CA SER A 255 -8.03 -23.08 16.74
C SER A 255 -7.93 -21.79 15.95
N GLU A 256 -8.95 -20.95 16.03
CA GLU A 256 -8.99 -19.65 15.35
C GLU A 256 -8.32 -18.57 16.18
N ARG A 257 -8.14 -18.75 17.49
CA ARG A 257 -7.63 -17.73 18.40
C ARG A 257 -6.22 -18.07 18.89
N LYS A 258 -5.22 -17.72 18.09
CA LYS A 258 -3.82 -18.06 18.33
C LYS A 258 -3.15 -17.18 19.38
N LEU A 259 -3.52 -15.90 19.46
CA LEU A 259 -2.92 -14.98 20.45
C LEU A 259 -3.43 -15.20 21.88
N LYS A 260 -4.68 -15.66 22.03
CA LYS A 260 -5.32 -15.89 23.33
C LYS A 260 -6.22 -17.13 23.29
N PRO A 261 -5.65 -18.34 23.25
CA PRO A 261 -6.42 -19.56 23.14
C PRO A 261 -7.41 -19.69 24.30
N LYS A 262 -8.68 -19.89 23.93
CA LYS A 262 -9.79 -20.24 24.82
C LYS A 262 -10.62 -21.29 24.12
N ASP A 263 -11.15 -22.26 24.86
CA ASP A 263 -11.92 -23.38 24.30
C ASP A 263 -13.02 -22.87 23.37
N GLU A 264 -13.84 -21.93 23.86
CA GLU A 264 -14.86 -21.24 23.08
C GLU A 264 -15.03 -19.79 23.55
N THR A 265 -15.24 -18.86 22.61
CA THR A 265 -15.62 -17.47 22.92
C THR A 265 -16.92 -17.11 22.22
N HIS A 266 -18.01 -16.98 22.98
CA HIS A 266 -19.26 -16.39 22.48
C HIS A 266 -19.10 -14.89 22.27
N ARG A 267 -19.53 -14.40 21.11
CA ARG A 267 -19.34 -13.00 20.73
C ARG A 267 -20.33 -12.08 21.45
N LYS A 268 -19.78 -11.09 22.16
CA LYS A 268 -20.52 -9.93 22.71
C LYS A 268 -20.12 -8.62 22.03
N HIS A 269 -19.17 -8.67 21.11
CA HIS A 269 -18.54 -7.53 20.45
C HIS A 269 -18.41 -7.79 18.96
N THR A 270 -18.14 -6.73 18.19
CA THR A 270 -17.74 -6.84 16.79
C THR A 270 -16.28 -7.29 16.73
N TYR A 271 -16.07 -8.50 16.21
CA TYR A 271 -14.75 -9.05 15.95
C TYR A 271 -14.41 -8.84 14.49
N PHE A 272 -13.12 -8.65 14.19
CA PHE A 272 -12.57 -8.45 12.87
C PHE A 272 -11.60 -9.57 12.53
N ILE A 273 -11.48 -9.88 11.24
CA ILE A 273 -10.48 -10.75 10.65
C ILE A 273 -9.84 -10.08 9.44
N THR A 274 -8.66 -10.54 9.03
CA THR A 274 -8.05 -10.19 7.75
C THR A 274 -8.88 -10.69 6.59
N THR A 275 -8.75 -10.03 5.44
CA THR A 275 -9.19 -10.57 4.16
C THR A 275 -8.02 -11.31 3.49
N ASP A 276 -8.30 -12.29 2.64
CA ASP A 276 -7.27 -13.03 1.89
C ASP A 276 -6.32 -12.10 1.12
N ARG A 277 -6.88 -10.99 0.61
CA ARG A 277 -6.13 -9.94 -0.07
C ARG A 277 -5.16 -9.24 0.87
N ALA A 278 -5.59 -8.90 2.09
CA ALA A 278 -4.72 -8.28 3.08
C ALA A 278 -3.58 -9.21 3.52
N GLU A 279 -3.84 -10.51 3.67
CA GLU A 279 -2.81 -11.50 4.00
C GLU A 279 -1.75 -11.60 2.90
N THR A 280 -2.17 -11.60 1.64
CA THR A 280 -1.27 -11.61 0.48
C THR A 280 -0.39 -10.36 0.46
N LEU A 281 -0.99 -9.17 0.62
CA LEU A 281 -0.27 -7.90 0.65
C LEU A 281 0.71 -7.79 1.83
N LEU A 282 0.39 -8.39 2.97
CA LEU A 282 1.31 -8.42 4.11
C LEU A 282 2.57 -9.24 3.84
N ARG A 283 2.45 -10.38 3.13
CA ARG A 283 3.62 -11.19 2.75
C ARG A 283 4.53 -10.43 1.81
N GLU A 284 3.97 -9.75 0.82
CA GLU A 284 4.73 -8.91 -0.11
C GLU A 284 5.51 -7.81 0.64
N LEU A 285 4.88 -7.14 1.61
CA LEU A 285 5.53 -6.12 2.44
C LEU A 285 6.59 -6.66 3.41
N ASP A 286 6.59 -7.96 3.69
CA ASP A 286 7.60 -8.62 4.51
C ASP A 286 8.76 -9.16 3.65
N GLU A 287 8.57 -9.25 2.32
CA GLU A 287 9.57 -9.64 1.30
C GLU A 287 10.28 -8.42 0.64
N GLU A 288 9.75 -7.22 0.83
CA GLU A 288 10.35 -5.92 0.44
C GLU A 288 11.44 -5.45 1.42
#